data_AF-A0A1I5HCX6-F1
#
_entry.id   AF-A0A1I5HCX6-F1
#
_cell.length_a   1.000
_cell.length_b   1.000
_cell.length_c   1.000
_cell.angle_alpha   90.00
_cell.angle_beta   90.00
_cell.angle_gamma   90.00
#
_symmetry.space_group_name_H-M   'P 1'
#
loop_
_entity.id
_entity.type
_entity.pdbx_description
1 polymer ?
#
loop_
_entity_poly.entity_id
_entity_poly.type
_entity_poly.pdbx_seq_one_letter_code
_entity_poly.pdbx_strand_id
1 'polypeptide(L)'
;MSVLVGAADLLAAPRHPVLLDVRWALGDDRGRERYLGGHLPGAVFVDLETELAAPPSAARGRHPLPAVADLQAAARRRDLP
;
A
#
# COMPACT_ATOMS: atom_id res chain seq x y z
N MET A 1 0.76 -19.22 10.77
CA MET A 1 0.60 -17.76 10.62
C MET A 1 -0.19 -17.52 9.35
N SER A 2 -1.39 -16.93 9.44
CA SER A 2 -2.21 -16.64 8.25
C SER A 2 -1.78 -15.29 7.66
N VAL A 3 -1.75 -15.19 6.33
CA VAL A 3 -1.52 -13.92 5.61
C VAL A 3 -2.83 -13.16 5.34
N LEU A 4 -3.97 -13.76 5.67
CA LEU A 4 -5.29 -13.16 5.57
C LEU A 4 -5.87 -12.93 6.97
N VAL A 5 -6.62 -11.84 7.11
CA VAL A 5 -7.35 -11.46 8.33
C VAL A 5 -8.80 -11.16 7.98
N GLY A 6 -9.74 -11.70 8.76
CA GLY A 6 -11.16 -11.37 8.62
C GLY A 6 -11.45 -9.97 9.18
N ALA A 7 -12.46 -9.28 8.65
CA ALA A 7 -12.81 -7.94 9.11
C ALA A 7 -13.19 -7.91 10.61
N ALA A 8 -13.93 -8.92 11.09
CA ALA A 8 -14.29 -9.03 12.50
C ALA A 8 -13.05 -9.24 13.39
N ASP A 9 -12.11 -10.08 12.96
CA ASP A 9 -10.87 -10.33 13.70
C ASP A 9 -9.98 -9.09 13.74
N LEU A 10 -9.91 -8.35 12.62
CA LEU A 10 -9.18 -7.08 12.53
C LEU A 10 -9.74 -6.03 13.50
N LEU A 11 -11.07 -5.96 13.64
CA LEU A 11 -11.75 -5.07 14.57
C LEU A 11 -11.57 -5.49 16.03
N ALA A 12 -11.55 -6.80 16.30
CA ALA A 12 -11.39 -7.35 17.65
C ALA A 12 -9.92 -7.43 18.11
N ALA A 13 -8.96 -7.11 17.25
CA ALA A 13 -7.54 -7.26 17.55
C ALA A 13 -7.11 -6.36 18.72
N PRO A 14 -6.39 -6.89 19.74
CA PRO A 14 -5.94 -6.12 20.89
C PRO A 14 -4.89 -5.04 20.53
N ARG A 15 -4.23 -5.21 19.38
CA ARG A 15 -3.36 -4.21 18.76
C ARG A 15 -3.70 -4.15 17.29
N HIS A 16 -4.13 -2.97 16.83
CA HIS A 16 -4.40 -2.78 15.41
C HIS A 16 -3.09 -2.74 14.62
N PRO A 17 -3.05 -3.37 13.44
CA PRO A 17 -1.94 -3.22 12.52
C PRO A 17 -1.94 -1.81 11.92
N VAL A 18 -0.81 -1.43 11.34
CA VAL A 18 -0.76 -0.30 10.42
C VAL A 18 -1.46 -0.72 9.14
N LEU A 19 -2.51 0.00 8.77
CA LEU A 19 -3.29 -0.28 7.57
C LEU A 19 -2.71 0.50 6.39
N LEU A 20 -2.31 -0.22 5.34
CA LEU A 20 -1.88 0.38 4.08
C LEU A 20 -3.00 0.22 3.06
N ASP A 21 -3.52 1.34 2.56
CA ASP A 21 -4.45 1.34 1.45
C ASP A 21 -3.68 1.41 0.14
N VAL A 22 -3.49 0.25 -0.47
CA VAL A 22 -2.74 0.05 -1.72
C VAL A 22 -3.67 -0.07 -2.94
N ARG A 23 -4.85 0.56 -2.88
CA ARG A 23 -5.83 0.49 -3.98
C ARG A 23 -5.21 0.94 -5.30
N TRP A 24 -5.36 0.11 -6.33
CA TRP A 24 -4.88 0.37 -7.67
C TRP A 24 -5.82 -0.28 -8.68
N ALA A 25 -6.01 0.37 -9.83
CA ALA A 25 -6.76 -0.17 -10.95
C ALA A 25 -6.08 0.23 -12.27
N LEU A 26 -6.04 -0.71 -13.22
CA LEU A 26 -5.38 -0.49 -14.50
C LEU A 26 -6.07 0.64 -15.27
N GLY A 27 -5.31 1.67 -15.64
CA GLY A 27 -5.81 2.82 -16.38
C GLY A 27 -6.53 3.86 -15.52
N ASP A 28 -6.39 3.79 -14.19
CA ASP A 28 -7.07 4.68 -13.27
C ASP A 28 -6.11 5.25 -12.21
N ASP A 29 -5.77 6.52 -12.37
CA ASP A 29 -4.85 7.29 -11.53
C ASP A 29 -5.54 7.93 -10.29
N ARG A 30 -6.86 7.77 -10.15
CA ARG A 30 -7.65 8.42 -9.08
C ARG A 30 -7.63 7.66 -7.75
N GLY A 31 -6.64 6.79 -7.54
CA GLY A 31 -6.50 6.01 -6.30
C GLY A 31 -6.51 6.89 -5.05
N ARG A 32 -5.74 7.98 -5.08
CA ARG A 32 -5.66 8.96 -3.99
C ARG A 32 -6.99 9.68 -3.75
N GLU A 33 -7.67 10.11 -4.80
CA GLU A 33 -8.98 10.78 -4.69
C GLU A 33 -10.02 9.85 -4.06
N ARG A 34 -10.05 8.57 -4.48
CA ARG A 34 -10.94 7.57 -3.87
C ARG A 34 -10.61 7.32 -2.41
N TYR A 35 -9.33 7.28 -2.05
CA TYR A 35 -8.91 7.18 -0.65
C TYR A 35 -9.46 8.36 0.16
N LEU A 36 -9.31 9.59 -0.36
CA LEU A 36 -9.85 10.80 0.29
C LEU A 36 -11.38 10.79 0.38
N GLY A 37 -12.07 10.19 -0.60
CA GLY A 37 -13.52 9.99 -0.59
C GLY A 37 -14.00 8.91 0.40
N GLY A 38 -13.12 8.03 0.87
CA GLY A 38 -13.44 7.01 1.86
C GLY A 38 -12.37 5.93 2.00
N HIS A 39 -11.93 5.72 3.24
CA HIS A 39 -10.95 4.70 3.62
C HIS A 39 -11.20 4.23 5.06
N LEU A 40 -10.53 3.13 5.45
CA LEU A 40 -10.60 2.63 6.82
C LEU A 40 -9.92 3.60 7.79
N PRO A 41 -10.44 3.80 9.02
CA PRO A 41 -9.83 4.68 10.00
C PRO A 41 -8.35 4.34 10.25
N GLY A 42 -7.49 5.36 10.20
CA GLY A 42 -6.04 5.21 10.44
C GLY A 42 -5.26 4.55 9.30
N ALA A 43 -5.90 4.19 8.19
CA ALA A 43 -5.17 3.72 7.02
C ALA A 43 -4.30 4.84 6.43
N VAL A 44 -3.17 4.46 5.84
CA VAL A 44 -2.29 5.33 5.08
C VAL A 44 -2.38 4.92 3.62
N PHE A 45 -2.70 5.88 2.74
CA PHE A 45 -2.62 5.64 1.30
C PHE A 45 -1.18 5.36 0.89
N VAL A 46 -0.96 4.32 0.07
CA VAL A 46 0.34 3.98 -0.51
C VAL A 46 0.15 3.75 -2.00
N ASP A 47 0.86 4.54 -2.81
CA ASP A 47 0.79 4.43 -4.26
C ASP A 47 1.62 3.21 -4.73
N LEU A 48 0.92 2.23 -5.30
CA LEU A 48 1.56 1.01 -5.81
C LEU A 48 2.63 1.31 -6.86
N GLU A 49 2.38 2.26 -7.76
CA GLU A 49 3.27 2.49 -8.90
C GLU A 49 4.56 3.18 -8.51
N THR A 50 4.50 4.11 -7.55
CA THR A 50 5.64 4.96 -7.18
C THR A 50 6.34 4.55 -5.89
N GLU A 51 5.70 3.75 -5.03
CA GLU A 51 6.24 3.40 -3.71
C GLU A 51 6.48 1.92 -3.50
N LEU A 52 5.71 1.06 -4.18
CA LEU A 52 5.82 -0.40 -4.07
C LEU A 52 6.38 -1.06 -5.33
N ALA A 53 6.72 -0.26 -6.35
CA ALA A 53 7.30 -0.72 -7.60
C ALA A 53 8.52 0.13 -8.00
N ALA A 54 9.48 -0.51 -8.67
CA ALA A 54 10.51 0.18 -9.42
C ALA A 54 9.98 0.67 -10.78
N PRO A 55 10.70 1.57 -11.47
CA PRO A 55 10.32 2.02 -12.80
C PRO A 55 10.09 0.84 -13.77
N PRO A 56 9.00 0.87 -14.56
CA PRO A 56 8.65 -0.20 -15.48
C PRO A 56 9.71 -0.33 -16.59
N SER A 57 9.84 -1.54 -17.11
CA SER A 57 10.70 -1.82 -18.27
C SER A 57 10.21 -3.05 -19.02
N ALA A 58 10.48 -3.14 -20.32
CA ALA A 58 10.10 -4.31 -21.12
C ALA A 58 10.63 -5.63 -20.53
N ALA A 59 11.83 -5.61 -19.96
CA ALA A 59 12.45 -6.78 -19.35
C ALA A 59 11.86 -7.19 -17.99
N ARG A 60 11.29 -6.25 -17.22
CA ARG A 60 10.84 -6.49 -15.84
C ARG A 60 9.34 -6.34 -15.61
N GLY A 61 8.58 -5.94 -16.64
CA GLY A 61 7.14 -5.74 -16.58
C GLY A 61 6.72 -4.36 -16.04
N ARG A 62 5.43 -4.23 -15.72
CA ARG A 62 4.77 -2.97 -15.34
C ARG A 62 4.97 -2.55 -13.88
N HIS A 63 5.10 -3.50 -12.97
CA HIS A 63 5.36 -3.23 -11.55
C HIS A 63 6.50 -4.12 -11.02
N PRO A 64 7.74 -3.91 -11.48
CA PRO A 64 8.90 -4.63 -10.95
C PRO A 64 9.06 -4.39 -9.45
N LEU A 65 9.58 -5.38 -8.72
CA LEU A 65 9.92 -5.20 -7.31
C LEU A 65 10.96 -4.06 -7.14
N PRO A 66 10.77 -3.12 -6.20
CA PRO A 66 11.72 -2.04 -5.95
C PRO A 66 12.99 -2.57 -5.29
N ALA A 67 14.07 -1.78 -5.32
CA ALA A 67 15.20 -2.05 -4.46
C ALA A 67 14.76 -1.89 -3.00
N VAL A 68 15.33 -2.70 -2.10
CA VAL A 68 14.98 -2.68 -0.67
C VAL A 68 15.16 -1.27 -0.08
N ALA A 69 16.21 -0.55 -0.48
CA ALA A 69 16.47 0.81 -0.02
C ALA A 69 15.36 1.80 -0.41
N ASP A 70 14.80 1.67 -1.62
CA ASP A 70 13.74 2.53 -2.12
C ASP A 70 12.43 2.28 -1.36
N LEU A 71 12.09 1.01 -1.15
CA LEU A 71 10.94 0.61 -0.34
C LEU A 71 11.04 1.14 1.10
N GLN A 72 12.21 0.99 1.73
CA GLN A 72 12.46 1.50 3.07
C GLN A 72 12.36 3.03 3.13
N ALA A 73 12.85 3.73 2.10
CA ALA A 73 12.72 5.18 2.02
C ALA A 73 11.26 5.61 1.86
N ALA A 74 10.46 4.88 1.06
CA ALA A 74 9.03 5.13 0.94
C ALA A 74 8.29 4.95 2.27
N ALA A 75 8.55 3.84 2.97
CA ALA A 75 7.95 3.57 4.27
C ALA A 75 8.24 4.67 5.30
N ARG A 76 9.50 5.11 5.40
CA ARG A 76 9.90 6.18 6.33
C ARG A 76 9.27 7.53 6.02
N ARG A 77 9.11 7.89 4.73
CA ARG A 77 8.46 9.15 4.33
C ARG A 77 6.98 9.21 4.71
N ARG A 78 6.37 8.06 4.97
CA ARG A 78 4.97 7.92 5.36
C ARG A 78 4.78 7.72 6.86
N ASP A 79 5.86 7.91 7.63
CA ASP A 79 5.90 7.71 9.08
C ASP A 79 5.37 6.32 9.49
N LEU A 80 5.57 5.32 8.63
CA LEU A 80 5.28 3.94 8.97
C LEU A 80 6.31 3.49 10.03
N PRO A 81 5.86 2.86 11.14
CA PRO A 81 6.72 2.43 12.24
C PRO A 81 7.68 1.30 11.86
#